data_AF-A0A8S3K2Y2-F1
#
_entry.id   AF-A0A8S3K2Y2-F1
#
_cell.length_a   1.000
_cell.length_b   1.000
_cell.length_c   1.000
_cell.angle_alpha   90.00
_cell.angle_beta   90.00
_cell.angle_gamma   90.00
#
_symmetry.space_group_name_H-M   'P 1'
#
loop_
_entity.id
_entity.type
_entity.pdbx_description
1 polymer ?
#
loop_
_entity_poly.entity_id
_entity_poly.type
_entity_poly.pdbx_seq_one_letter_code
_entity_poly.pdbx_strand_id
1 'polypeptide(L)'
;GCKHVFSTPYHPQTNGQTERWNPTFVAQIAKFCNEEHDNWDIFLPSVVYAYNHGIHQSTGFTPYQLAFGDQPRHPFQPSTSSFKFTKPHDY
;
A
#
# COMPACT_ATOMS: atom_id res chain seq x y z
N GLY A 1 16.93 -17.69 9.16
CA GLY A 1 16.63 -17.03 10.45
C GLY A 1 16.24 -15.60 10.19
N CYS A 2 15.20 -15.09 10.84
CA CYS A 2 14.71 -13.72 10.65
C CYS A 2 15.49 -12.75 11.57
N LYS A 3 16.04 -11.66 11.01
CA LYS A 3 16.72 -10.62 11.79
C LYS A 3 15.68 -9.61 12.28
N HIS A 4 15.41 -9.59 13.59
CA HIS A 4 14.55 -8.60 14.20
C HIS A 4 15.32 -7.27 14.34
N VAL A 5 14.84 -6.21 13.70
CA VAL A 5 15.41 -4.86 13.81
C VAL A 5 14.51 -4.06 14.73
N PHE A 6 14.99 -3.73 15.92
CA PHE A 6 14.26 -2.88 16.86
C PHE A 6 14.51 -1.40 16.52
N SER A 7 13.46 -0.61 16.44
CA SER A 7 13.58 0.85 16.41
C SER A 7 14.04 1.34 17.79
N THR A 8 15.04 2.20 17.82
CA THR A 8 15.45 2.86 19.06
C THR A 8 14.46 3.99 19.41
N PRO A 9 14.15 4.24 20.69
CA PRO A 9 13.42 5.44 21.07
C PRO A 9 14.14 6.67 20.51
N TYR A 10 13.38 7.64 19.98
CA TYR A 10 13.86 8.86 19.29
C TYR A 10 14.48 8.68 17.90
N HIS A 11 14.29 7.55 17.21
CA HIS A 11 14.66 7.41 15.80
C HIS A 11 13.45 7.19 14.87
N PRO A 12 12.60 8.21 14.68
CA PRO A 12 11.38 8.15 13.86
C PRO A 12 11.66 7.94 12.37
N GLN A 13 12.93 7.99 11.93
CA GLN A 13 13.29 7.88 10.52
C GLN A 13 13.29 6.44 10.02
N THR A 14 13.58 5.45 10.88
CA THR A 14 13.62 4.02 10.49
C THR A 14 12.22 3.45 10.27
N ASN A 15 11.22 3.93 11.00
CA ASN A 15 9.84 3.44 10.90
C ASN A 15 8.85 4.51 10.39
N GLY A 16 9.33 5.69 10.03
CA GLY A 16 8.50 6.86 9.74
C GLY A 16 7.58 6.71 8.52
N GLN A 17 7.96 5.88 7.54
CA GLN A 17 7.08 5.60 6.40
C GLN A 17 5.88 4.75 6.83
N THR A 18 6.11 3.70 7.62
CA THR A 18 5.05 2.87 8.19
C THR A 18 4.19 3.66 9.17
N GLU A 19 4.80 4.48 10.03
CA GLU A 19 4.10 5.32 11.00
C GLU A 19 3.23 6.39 10.34
N ARG A 20 3.68 6.97 9.23
CA ARG A 20 2.87 7.92 8.46
C ARG A 20 1.73 7.23 7.70
N TRP A 21 1.95 5.99 7.25
CA TRP A 21 0.97 5.24 6.48
C TRP A 21 -0.13 4.59 7.34
N ASN A 22 0.22 4.06 8.52
CA ASN A 22 -0.72 3.38 9.42
C ASN A 22 -2.00 4.20 9.70
N PRO A 23 -1.94 5.50 10.06
CA PRO A 23 -3.13 6.31 10.29
C PRO A 23 -4.03 6.42 9.04
N THR A 24 -3.41 6.55 7.86
CA THR A 24 -4.14 6.63 6.59
C THR A 24 -4.86 5.32 6.29
N PHE A 25 -4.18 4.19 6.51
CA PHE A 25 -4.75 2.86 6.29
C PHE A 25 -5.90 2.57 7.28
N VAL A 26 -5.74 2.92 8.55
CA VAL A 26 -6.79 2.81 9.56
C VAL A 26 -7.98 3.70 9.19
N ALA A 27 -7.76 4.93 8.74
CA ALA A 27 -8.83 5.81 8.28
C ALA A 27 -9.56 5.28 7.03
N GLN A 28 -8.86 4.56 6.14
CA GLN A 28 -9.48 3.89 5.01
C GLN A 28 -10.40 2.75 5.48
N ILE A 29 -9.93 1.89 6.39
CA ILE A 29 -10.73 0.81 6.96
C ILE A 29 -11.94 1.36 7.72
N ALA A 30 -11.74 2.39 8.54
CA ALA A 30 -12.79 3.02 9.33
C ALA A 30 -13.94 3.57 8.48
N LYS A 31 -13.70 3.96 7.22
CA LYS A 31 -14.76 4.39 6.29
C LYS A 31 -15.69 3.25 5.85
N PHE A 32 -15.21 2.01 5.87
CA PHE A 32 -15.98 0.84 5.46
C PHE A 32 -16.55 0.07 6.66
N CYS A 33 -16.00 0.29 7.85
CA CYS A 33 -16.52 -0.29 9.09
C CYS A 33 -17.88 0.29 9.45
N ASN A 34 -18.69 -0.50 10.14
CA ASN A 34 -19.91 -0.01 10.78
C ASN A 34 -19.60 0.91 11.98
N GLU A 35 -20.64 1.55 12.54
CA GLU A 35 -20.50 2.44 13.70
C GLU A 35 -19.92 1.72 14.95
N GLU A 36 -20.07 0.40 15.04
CA GLU A 36 -19.53 -0.42 16.13
C GLU A 36 -18.09 -0.91 15.89
N HIS A 37 -17.53 -0.66 14.69
CA HIS A 37 -16.21 -1.08 14.25
C HIS A 37 -15.89 -2.57 14.46
N ASP A 38 -16.88 -3.45 14.46
CA ASP A 38 -16.70 -4.88 14.74
C ASP A 38 -16.41 -5.73 13.49
N ASN A 39 -16.63 -5.16 12.31
CA ASN A 39 -16.58 -5.84 11.01
C ASN A 39 -15.36 -5.41 10.15
N TRP A 40 -14.36 -4.78 10.77
CA TRP A 40 -13.17 -4.25 10.09
C TRP A 40 -12.35 -5.34 9.38
N ASP A 41 -12.34 -6.55 9.93
CA ASP A 41 -11.64 -7.73 9.42
C ASP A 41 -12.24 -8.21 8.10
N ILE A 42 -13.56 -8.09 7.93
CA ILE A 42 -14.28 -8.43 6.69
C ILE A 42 -13.85 -7.51 5.54
N PHE A 43 -13.60 -6.23 5.84
CA PHE A 43 -13.19 -5.24 4.83
C PHE A 43 -11.68 -5.21 4.59
N LEU A 44 -10.89 -5.83 5.47
CA LEU A 44 -9.43 -5.84 5.37
C LEU A 44 -8.93 -6.33 4.00
N PRO A 45 -9.40 -7.47 3.44
CA PRO A 45 -8.95 -7.93 2.12
C PRO A 45 -9.28 -6.94 1.00
N SER A 46 -10.46 -6.32 1.06
CA SER A 46 -10.92 -5.35 0.06
C SER A 46 -10.10 -4.07 0.10
N VAL A 47 -9.81 -3.55 1.28
CA VAL A 47 -8.98 -2.34 1.46
C VAL A 47 -7.54 -2.61 1.04
N VAL A 48 -6.98 -3.76 1.41
CA VAL A 48 -5.63 -4.18 0.97
C VAL A 48 -5.57 -4.34 -0.55
N TYR A 49 -6.60 -4.93 -1.17
CA TYR A 49 -6.67 -5.05 -2.61
C TYR A 49 -6.70 -3.68 -3.29
N ALA A 50 -7.59 -2.78 -2.84
CA ALA A 50 -7.70 -1.42 -3.35
C ALA A 50 -6.40 -0.64 -3.17
N TYR A 51 -5.73 -0.79 -2.04
CA TYR A 51 -4.43 -0.18 -1.77
C TYR A 51 -3.36 -0.67 -2.74
N ASN A 52 -3.24 -1.99 -2.94
CA ASN A 52 -2.24 -2.58 -3.81
C ASN A 52 -2.46 -2.25 -5.30
N HIS A 53 -3.71 -2.02 -5.71
CA HIS A 53 -4.08 -1.68 -7.09
C HIS A 53 -4.21 -0.16 -7.33
N GLY A 54 -4.25 0.65 -6.27
CA GLY A 54 -4.37 2.10 -6.35
C GLY A 54 -3.03 2.76 -6.68
N ILE A 55 -3.05 3.73 -7.61
CA ILE A 55 -1.84 4.51 -7.94
C ILE A 55 -1.52 5.43 -6.76
N HIS A 56 -0.33 5.30 -6.22
CA HIS A 56 0.14 6.16 -5.13
C HIS A 56 0.67 7.48 -5.70
N GLN A 57 0.16 8.61 -5.22
CA GLN A 57 0.56 9.94 -5.73
C GLN A 57 2.06 10.22 -5.56
N SER A 58 2.69 9.67 -4.52
CA SER A 58 4.11 9.88 -4.24
C SER A 58 5.05 9.15 -5.21
N THR A 59 4.59 8.03 -5.79
CA THR A 59 5.40 7.18 -6.65
C THR A 59 4.91 7.17 -8.10
N GLY A 60 3.67 7.58 -8.37
CA GLY A 60 3.02 7.47 -9.67
C GLY A 60 2.71 6.01 -10.07
N PHE A 61 2.95 5.06 -9.18
CA PHE A 61 2.80 3.63 -9.43
C PHE A 61 1.95 2.98 -8.35
N THR A 62 1.36 1.84 -8.69
CA THR A 62 0.68 0.99 -7.71
C THR A 62 1.71 0.24 -6.85
N PRO A 63 1.44 -0.01 -5.56
CA PRO A 63 2.31 -0.85 -4.74
C PRO A 63 2.56 -2.23 -5.36
N TYR A 64 1.56 -2.81 -6.04
CA TYR A 64 1.71 -4.06 -6.77
C TYR A 64 2.77 -3.98 -7.88
N GLN A 65 2.76 -2.91 -8.69
CA GLN A 65 3.79 -2.68 -9.71
C GLN A 65 5.18 -2.54 -9.12
N LEU A 66 5.32 -1.87 -7.97
CA LEU A 66 6.61 -1.72 -7.30
C LEU A 66 7.12 -3.04 -6.71
N ALA A 67 6.22 -3.89 -6.21
CA ALA A 67 6.57 -5.16 -5.60
C ALA A 67 6.88 -6.27 -6.64
N PHE A 68 6.08 -6.35 -7.70
CA PHE A 68 6.12 -7.46 -8.67
C PHE A 68 6.68 -7.07 -10.05
N GLY A 69 6.83 -5.78 -10.33
CA GLY A 69 7.31 -5.31 -11.63
C GLY A 69 6.33 -5.54 -12.78
N ASP A 70 5.06 -5.85 -12.49
CA ASP A 70 4.00 -6.08 -13.47
C ASP A 70 2.76 -5.24 -13.14
N GLN A 71 1.89 -5.00 -14.13
CA GLN A 71 0.64 -4.28 -13.89
C GLN A 71 -0.31 -5.12 -13.02
N PRO A 72 -1.08 -4.50 -12.12
CA PRO A 72 -2.08 -5.21 -11.33
C PRO A 72 -3.09 -5.81 -12.30
N ARG A 73 -3.17 -7.14 -12.34
CA ARG A 73 -3.98 -7.84 -13.34
C ARG A 73 -5.45 -7.73 -12.96
N HIS A 74 -6.16 -6.79 -13.58
CA HIS A 74 -7.61 -6.78 -13.52
C HIS A 74 -8.13 -8.03 -14.24
N PRO A 75 -9.15 -8.75 -13.72
CA PRO A 75 -9.65 -9.99 -14.32
C PRO A 75 -10.10 -9.87 -15.78
N PHE A 76 -10.23 -8.65 -16.30
CA PHE A 76 -10.63 -8.35 -17.67
C PHE A 76 -9.50 -7.81 -18.57
N GLN A 77 -8.23 -7.77 -18.14
CA GLN A 77 -7.13 -7.24 -18.94
C GLN A 77 -6.21 -8.32 -19.54
N PRO A 78 -5.85 -8.22 -20.84
CA PRO A 78 -4.87 -9.11 -21.46
C PRO A 78 -3.45 -8.83 -20.96
N SER A 79 -2.57 -9.84 -21.00
CA SER A 79 -1.18 -9.77 -20.53
C SER A 79 -0.30 -8.93 -21.45
N THR A 80 -0.37 -7.61 -21.33
CA THR A 80 0.51 -6.70 -22.08
C THR A 80 1.67 -6.29 -21.19
N SER A 81 2.81 -7.00 -21.30
CA SER A 81 4.00 -6.74 -20.50
C SER A 81 4.94 -5.73 -21.17
N SER A 82 5.13 -4.58 -20.53
CA SER A 82 6.46 -4.02 -20.23
C SER A 82 6.30 -2.84 -19.26
N PHE A 83 6.25 -3.12 -17.96
CA PHE A 83 6.34 -2.07 -16.96
C PHE A 83 7.76 -1.49 -16.99
N LYS A 84 7.90 -0.23 -17.41
CA LYS A 84 9.15 0.52 -17.34
C LYS A 84 9.02 1.53 -16.21
N PHE A 85 9.88 1.39 -15.20
CA PHE A 85 10.04 2.41 -14.16
C PHE A 85 10.73 3.63 -14.76
N THR A 86 9.98 4.48 -15.46
CA THR A 86 10.45 5.82 -15.83
C THR A 86 10.24 6.72 -14.62
N LYS A 87 11.34 7.16 -13.99
CA LYS A 87 11.32 8.02 -12.80
C LYS A 87 10.37 9.21 -13.01
N PRO A 88 9.36 9.45 -12.17
CA PRO A 88 8.71 10.75 -12.09
C PRO A 88 9.56 11.61 -11.15
N HIS A 89 10.53 12.32 -11.71
CA HIS A 89 11.23 13.38 -10.99
C HIS A 89 11.27 14.64 -11.85
N ASP A 90 10.09 15.11 -12.23
CA ASP A 90 9.86 16.50 -12.61
C ASP A 90 8.93 17.08 -11.53
N TYR A 91 9.56 17.71 -10.54
CA TYR A 91 8.91 18.71 -9.67
C TYR A 91 8.99 20.07 -10.34
#